data_AF-A0A1F9QLL4-F1
#
_entry.id   AF-A0A1F9QLL4-F1
#
_cell.length_a   1.000
_cell.length_b   1.000
_cell.length_c   1.000
_cell.angle_alpha   90.00
_cell.angle_beta   90.00
_cell.angle_gamma   90.00
#
_symmetry.space_group_name_H-M   'P 1'
#
loop_
_entity.id
_entity.type
_entity.pdbx_description
1 polymer ?
#
loop_
_entity_poly.entity_id
_entity_poly.type
_entity_poly.pdbx_seq_one_letter_code
_entity_poly.pdbx_strand_id
1 'polypeptide(L)'
;MKKAALLLLCAWLSSAAFAPALSAAPARSGARLELYLEAMDGQGWQWFFLADAVRRRLDGAELRVYPLVTRNEDGSFSARRGEPELAESLRLAVLSKFYPGKQLMYLNARSLSPSADGWRDAAVFAGVNPDELDKRAAADGKAALEASYKAASAAGVSETALFLAGKRYAGSQRLMPLFEAVNAALPAARRAPPPPGYKPAPKLPPPGFWVVLTSGVKTNDALVGVFDRYFEGIKPQVLDYASPERAAKFPAVEFVPSYILAGTPEAKARLDSEIKAGLFKEAGGYLVYEDRQRRGLYAAREEKKNTIEIFVMSQCPFGALAETALLEAQKNKLLPEGTRLEIHYIGDSRKDEKGALTFSSLHGQPEWEENARQLAIAKRFPDKLNAYLGERNKEYSSPDWQKAAKAAGLDAGKVEAGFEEGKALLAADFAVTGALGITTSPTFVVNGREFMVGLGELIKTPGFEKIPPPGQAGAGCAK
;
A
#
# COMPACT_ATOMS: atom_id res chain seq x y z
N MET A 1 7.31 -20.28 76.52
CA MET A 1 7.48 -19.08 77.36
C MET A 1 8.50 -18.15 76.71
N LYS A 2 8.15 -16.87 76.50
CA LYS A 2 9.00 -15.66 76.31
C LYS A 2 10.08 -15.70 75.20
N LYS A 3 9.87 -15.02 74.06
CA LYS A 3 10.20 -13.61 73.71
C LYS A 3 11.70 -13.25 73.72
N ALA A 4 12.10 -12.65 72.58
CA ALA A 4 13.17 -11.68 72.33
C ALA A 4 14.61 -12.22 72.17
N ALA A 5 15.27 -11.95 71.04
CA ALA A 5 16.03 -10.72 70.81
C ALA A 5 16.69 -10.74 69.41
N LEU A 6 16.80 -9.53 68.86
CA LEU A 6 17.31 -9.15 67.55
C LEU A 6 18.86 -9.03 67.58
N LEU A 7 19.46 -8.95 66.37
CA LEU A 7 20.72 -8.28 66.01
C LEU A 7 22.05 -9.07 66.04
N LEU A 8 22.56 -9.36 64.82
CA LEU A 8 23.75 -8.76 64.18
C LEU A 8 24.64 -9.77 63.41
N LEU A 9 25.05 -9.31 62.22
CA LEU A 9 26.12 -9.79 61.34
C LEU A 9 25.97 -11.16 60.67
N CYS A 10 25.58 -11.12 59.39
CA CYS A 10 26.35 -11.75 58.31
C CYS A 10 25.90 -11.12 56.98
N ALA A 11 26.48 -9.95 56.69
CA ALA A 11 26.57 -9.46 55.32
C ALA A 11 27.83 -10.07 54.70
N TRP A 12 27.69 -10.57 53.46
CA TRP A 12 28.69 -10.97 52.47
C TRP A 12 28.54 -12.44 52.04
N LEU A 13 27.89 -12.64 50.89
CA LEU A 13 28.31 -13.50 49.77
C LEU A 13 27.12 -13.71 48.83
N SER A 14 26.88 -12.73 47.97
CA SER A 14 26.20 -12.94 46.69
C SER A 14 26.96 -12.15 45.63
N SER A 15 28.08 -12.74 45.22
CA SER A 15 28.81 -12.35 44.02
C SER A 15 27.91 -12.59 42.80
N ALA A 16 27.15 -11.57 42.42
CA ALA A 16 26.63 -11.45 41.07
C ALA A 16 27.85 -11.40 40.13
N ALA A 17 27.96 -12.42 39.29
CA ALA A 17 28.94 -12.45 38.22
C ALA A 17 28.74 -11.20 37.35
N PHE A 18 29.74 -10.33 37.34
CA PHE A 18 29.87 -9.27 36.34
C PHE A 18 29.93 -9.95 34.96
N ALA A 19 28.80 -9.98 34.26
CA ALA A 19 28.83 -10.10 32.82
C ALA A 19 29.56 -8.85 32.31
N PRO A 20 30.66 -8.97 31.56
CA PRO A 20 31.28 -7.80 30.97
C PRO A 20 30.23 -7.19 30.03
N ALA A 21 29.90 -5.93 30.28
CA ALA A 21 29.13 -5.14 29.34
C ALA A 21 29.78 -5.31 27.96
N LEU A 22 29.01 -5.82 26.99
CA LEU A 22 29.41 -5.88 25.60
C LEU A 22 29.84 -4.48 25.21
N SER A 23 31.17 -4.29 25.11
CA SER A 23 31.77 -3.07 24.62
C SER A 23 31.12 -2.77 23.28
N ALA A 24 30.40 -1.65 23.20
CA ALA A 24 30.00 -1.09 21.92
C ALA A 24 31.25 -1.03 21.04
N ALA A 25 31.18 -1.60 19.84
CA ALA A 25 32.28 -1.55 18.91
C ALA A 25 32.70 -0.08 18.72
N PRO A 26 34.01 0.24 18.73
CA PRO A 26 34.47 1.60 18.61
C PRO A 26 33.87 2.23 17.35
N ALA A 27 33.31 3.43 17.49
CA ALA A 27 32.72 4.19 16.40
C ALA A 27 33.77 4.36 15.30
N ARG A 28 33.63 3.60 14.20
CA ARG A 28 34.53 3.69 13.06
C ARG A 28 34.43 5.10 12.48
N SER A 29 35.55 5.79 12.41
CA SER A 29 35.68 7.16 11.93
C SER A 29 35.45 7.25 10.41
N GLY A 30 34.20 7.38 9.99
CA GLY A 30 33.81 7.59 8.59
C GLY A 30 32.30 7.73 8.43
N ALA A 31 31.84 8.47 7.42
CA ALA A 31 30.41 8.61 7.14
C ALA A 31 29.92 7.36 6.39
N ARG A 32 29.65 6.29 7.14
CA ARG A 32 29.14 5.03 6.59
C ARG A 32 27.65 5.13 6.33
N LEU A 33 27.27 4.93 5.08
CA LEU A 33 25.92 4.75 4.59
C LEU A 33 25.61 3.25 4.49
N GLU A 34 24.47 2.85 5.05
CA GLU A 34 23.96 1.49 4.93
C GLU A 34 22.56 1.57 4.35
N LEU A 35 22.39 1.09 3.13
CA LEU A 35 21.13 1.07 2.42
C LEU A 35 20.56 -0.33 2.45
N TYR A 36 19.42 -0.48 3.10
CA TYR A 36 18.59 -1.67 3.03
C TYR A 36 17.52 -1.40 1.98
N LEU A 37 17.42 -2.23 0.93
CA LEU A 37 16.45 -2.01 -0.14
C LEU A 37 15.84 -3.31 -0.66
N GLU A 38 14.59 -3.22 -1.10
CA GLU A 38 13.93 -4.23 -1.93
C GLU A 38 14.48 -4.11 -3.37
N ALA A 39 15.05 -5.19 -3.92
CA ALA A 39 15.89 -5.13 -5.14
C ALA A 39 15.16 -4.61 -6.40
N MET A 40 13.83 -4.68 -6.44
CA MET A 40 13.01 -4.20 -7.55
C MET A 40 12.08 -3.04 -7.15
N ASP A 41 12.43 -2.32 -6.08
CA ASP A 41 11.68 -1.17 -5.59
C ASP A 41 12.24 0.17 -6.08
N GLY A 42 11.37 1.01 -6.66
CA GLY A 42 11.76 2.32 -7.18
C GLY A 42 12.33 3.25 -6.11
N GLN A 43 11.79 3.22 -4.89
CA GLN A 43 12.28 4.04 -3.79
C GLN A 43 13.68 3.58 -3.33
N GLY A 44 13.92 2.27 -3.27
CA GLY A 44 15.24 1.67 -3.03
C GLY A 44 16.29 2.13 -4.04
N TRP A 45 15.96 2.08 -5.32
CA TRP A 45 16.83 2.56 -6.40
C TRP A 45 17.13 4.06 -6.31
N GLN A 46 16.13 4.88 -6.00
CA GLN A 46 16.34 6.31 -5.79
C GLN A 46 17.30 6.59 -4.63
N TRP A 47 17.18 5.87 -3.50
CA TRP A 47 18.15 5.99 -2.41
C TRP A 47 19.56 5.55 -2.82
N PHE A 48 19.67 4.47 -3.59
CA PHE A 48 20.95 4.00 -4.10
C PHE A 48 21.64 5.10 -4.92
N PHE A 49 20.96 5.71 -5.89
CA PHE A 49 21.57 6.76 -6.71
C PHE A 49 22.00 7.98 -5.91
N LEU A 50 21.16 8.42 -4.96
CA LEU A 50 21.50 9.55 -4.10
C LEU A 50 22.73 9.23 -3.24
N ALA A 51 22.72 8.08 -2.56
CA ALA A 51 23.82 7.64 -1.72
C ALA A 51 25.12 7.43 -2.53
N ASP A 52 25.01 6.82 -3.72
CA ASP A 52 26.15 6.59 -4.63
C ASP A 52 26.75 7.90 -5.13
N ALA A 53 25.92 8.86 -5.54
CA ALA A 53 26.36 10.19 -5.96
C ALA A 53 27.04 10.96 -4.82
N VAL A 54 26.45 10.95 -3.62
CA VAL A 54 27.01 11.63 -2.44
C VAL A 54 28.34 11.02 -2.03
N ARG A 55 28.46 9.69 -1.94
CA ARG A 55 29.74 9.06 -1.57
C ARG A 55 30.87 9.32 -2.56
N ARG A 56 30.55 9.48 -3.86
CA ARG A 56 31.57 9.75 -4.89
C ARG A 56 32.13 11.17 -4.75
N ARG A 57 31.33 12.09 -4.20
CA ARG A 57 31.72 13.49 -4.00
C ARG A 57 32.47 13.71 -2.68
N LEU A 58 32.18 12.91 -1.66
CA LEU A 58 32.67 13.08 -0.30
C LEU A 58 33.72 12.02 0.06
N ASP A 59 34.98 12.44 0.15
CA ASP A 59 36.07 11.55 0.54
C ASP A 59 35.88 10.99 1.96
N GLY A 60 36.05 9.68 2.12
CA GLY A 60 35.78 8.96 3.38
C GLY A 60 34.31 8.61 3.65
N ALA A 61 33.40 8.83 2.70
CA ALA A 61 32.05 8.27 2.75
C ALA A 61 32.01 6.88 2.10
N GLU A 62 31.40 5.91 2.78
CA GLU A 62 31.27 4.53 2.31
C GLU A 62 29.79 4.17 2.14
N LEU A 63 29.44 3.38 1.12
CA LEU A 63 28.09 2.84 0.94
C LEU A 63 28.13 1.32 0.98
N ARG A 64 27.27 0.72 1.81
CA ARG A 64 26.94 -0.71 1.77
C ARG A 64 25.48 -0.89 1.44
N VAL A 65 25.19 -1.90 0.62
CA VAL A 65 23.85 -2.21 0.14
C VAL A 65 23.47 -3.61 0.59
N TYR A 66 22.31 -3.73 1.24
CA TYR A 66 21.75 -4.97 1.76
C TYR A 66 20.39 -5.24 1.11
N PRO A 67 20.20 -6.37 0.41
CA PRO A 67 18.88 -6.75 -0.09
C PRO A 67 17.94 -7.09 1.07
N LEU A 68 16.71 -6.57 1.02
CA LEU A 68 15.63 -6.88 1.96
C LEU A 68 14.78 -8.05 1.47
N VAL A 69 14.54 -9.00 2.37
CA VAL A 69 13.68 -10.18 2.15
C VAL A 69 12.91 -10.51 3.43
N THR A 70 11.80 -11.22 3.27
CA THR A 70 11.02 -11.76 4.38
C THR A 70 11.40 -13.21 4.63
N ARG A 71 11.48 -13.61 5.90
CA ARG A 71 11.67 -15.01 6.28
C ARG A 71 10.30 -15.62 6.58
N ASN A 72 9.96 -16.68 5.86
CA ASN A 72 8.72 -17.43 6.05
C ASN A 72 8.85 -18.38 7.25
N GLU A 73 7.74 -18.93 7.73
CA GLU A 73 7.70 -19.85 8.88
C GLU A 73 8.53 -21.12 8.65
N ASP A 74 8.58 -21.61 7.41
CA ASP A 74 9.40 -22.75 6.99
C ASP A 74 10.90 -22.43 6.86
N GLY A 75 11.30 -21.19 7.15
CA GLY A 75 12.68 -20.71 7.04
C GLY A 75 13.15 -20.43 5.61
N SER A 76 12.25 -20.49 4.62
CA SER A 76 12.51 -19.97 3.28
C SER A 76 12.48 -18.44 3.26
N PHE A 77 13.05 -17.85 2.21
CA PHE A 77 12.98 -16.41 1.98
C PHE A 77 11.95 -16.11 0.89
N SER A 78 11.23 -15.02 1.06
CA SER A 78 10.33 -14.44 0.07
C SER A 78 10.69 -12.97 -0.16
N ALA A 79 10.40 -12.49 -1.37
CA ALA A 79 10.53 -11.08 -1.73
C ALA A 79 9.15 -10.51 -2.06
N ARG A 80 8.97 -9.20 -1.86
CA ARG A 80 7.66 -8.54 -1.97
C ARG A 80 7.08 -8.60 -3.39
N ARG A 81 7.95 -8.62 -4.40
CA ARG A 81 7.59 -8.72 -5.83
C ARG A 81 7.82 -10.12 -6.41
N GLY A 82 7.88 -11.14 -5.55
CA GLY A 82 7.97 -12.54 -5.94
C GLY A 82 9.36 -12.99 -6.38
N GLU A 83 9.40 -14.12 -7.08
CA GLU A 83 10.62 -14.82 -7.46
C GLU A 83 11.66 -13.98 -8.23
N PRO A 84 11.29 -13.08 -9.17
CA PRO A 84 12.28 -12.25 -9.85
C PRO A 84 13.08 -11.35 -8.90
N GLU A 85 12.42 -10.77 -7.89
CA GLU A 85 13.07 -9.92 -6.88
C GLU A 85 13.90 -10.75 -5.90
N LEU A 86 13.44 -11.96 -5.56
CA LEU A 86 14.21 -12.88 -4.73
C LEU A 86 15.50 -13.33 -5.43
N ALA A 87 15.43 -13.67 -6.72
CA ALA A 87 16.59 -14.04 -7.53
C ALA A 87 17.62 -12.89 -7.58
N GLU A 88 17.16 -11.65 -7.78
CA GLU A 88 18.06 -10.49 -7.74
C GLU A 88 18.65 -10.27 -6.35
N SER A 89 17.85 -10.45 -5.28
CA SER A 89 18.33 -10.35 -3.90
C SER A 89 19.42 -11.36 -3.58
N LEU A 90 19.32 -12.59 -4.10
CA LEU A 90 20.36 -13.62 -3.99
C LEU A 90 21.66 -13.17 -4.68
N ARG A 91 21.58 -12.62 -5.90
CA ARG A 91 22.75 -12.08 -6.61
C ARG A 91 23.40 -10.94 -5.86
N LEU A 92 22.61 -9.99 -5.34
CA LEU A 92 23.13 -8.88 -4.54
C LEU A 92 23.84 -9.37 -3.28
N ALA A 93 23.28 -10.36 -2.58
CA ALA A 93 23.91 -10.94 -1.39
C ALA A 93 25.23 -11.66 -1.74
N VAL A 94 25.28 -12.39 -2.85
CA VAL A 94 26.50 -13.01 -3.36
C VAL A 94 27.54 -11.95 -3.74
N LEU A 95 27.15 -10.89 -4.43
CA LEU A 95 28.04 -9.77 -4.76
C LEU A 95 28.60 -9.12 -3.50
N SER A 96 27.79 -8.86 -2.48
CA SER A 96 28.30 -8.32 -1.20
C SER A 96 29.32 -9.24 -0.53
N LYS A 97 29.11 -10.56 -0.59
CA LYS A 97 29.96 -11.53 0.11
C LYS A 97 31.26 -11.84 -0.64
N PHE A 98 31.16 -12.10 -1.95
CA PHE A 98 32.27 -12.63 -2.75
C PHE A 98 32.91 -11.57 -3.65
N TYR A 99 32.19 -10.50 -3.97
CA TYR A 99 32.64 -9.44 -4.87
C TYR A 99 32.37 -8.03 -4.29
N PRO A 100 32.75 -7.73 -3.03
CA PRO A 100 32.32 -6.51 -2.34
C PRO A 100 32.67 -5.21 -3.08
N GLY A 101 33.81 -5.18 -3.79
CA GLY A 101 34.23 -4.03 -4.61
C GLY A 101 33.48 -3.87 -5.94
N LYS A 102 32.65 -4.86 -6.33
CA LYS A 102 31.91 -4.87 -7.60
C LYS A 102 30.42 -4.55 -7.46
N GLN A 103 29.86 -4.68 -6.24
CA GLN A 103 28.42 -4.52 -6.00
C GLN A 103 27.86 -3.17 -6.47
N LEU A 104 28.54 -2.06 -6.16
CA LEU A 104 28.03 -0.73 -6.54
C LEU A 104 28.14 -0.48 -8.05
N MET A 105 29.16 -1.04 -8.72
CA MET A 105 29.28 -0.97 -10.17
C MET A 105 28.18 -1.80 -10.85
N TYR A 106 27.92 -3.00 -10.33
CA TYR A 106 26.84 -3.86 -10.76
C TYR A 106 25.48 -3.16 -10.64
N LEU A 107 25.17 -2.55 -9.49
CA LEU A 107 23.90 -1.83 -9.30
C LEU A 107 23.73 -0.66 -10.28
N ASN A 108 24.78 0.14 -10.50
CA ASN A 108 24.74 1.20 -11.50
C ASN A 108 24.43 0.64 -12.91
N ALA A 109 25.10 -0.43 -13.34
CA ALA A 109 24.85 -1.05 -14.64
C ALA A 109 23.47 -1.72 -14.73
N ARG A 110 23.04 -2.40 -13.66
CA ARG A 110 21.73 -3.07 -13.56
C ARG A 110 20.58 -2.09 -13.76
N SER A 111 20.74 -0.85 -13.30
CA SER A 111 19.74 0.19 -13.47
C SER A 111 19.60 0.70 -14.91
N LEU A 112 20.65 0.55 -15.72
CA LEU A 112 20.67 0.93 -17.14
C LEU A 112 20.15 -0.20 -18.05
N SER A 113 20.06 -1.43 -17.53
CA SER A 113 19.54 -2.61 -18.23
C SER A 113 18.33 -3.19 -17.47
N PRO A 114 17.15 -2.55 -17.47
CA PRO A 114 16.02 -2.94 -16.63
C PRO A 114 15.32 -4.26 -17.02
N SER A 115 15.67 -4.85 -18.17
CA SER A 115 15.11 -6.12 -18.63
C SER A 115 15.35 -7.25 -17.63
N ALA A 116 14.57 -8.34 -17.77
CA ALA A 116 14.69 -9.52 -16.90
C ALA A 116 16.11 -10.11 -16.89
N ASP A 117 16.78 -10.13 -18.05
CA ASP A 117 18.14 -10.64 -18.21
C ASP A 117 19.24 -9.58 -18.12
N GLY A 118 18.89 -8.30 -17.91
CA GLY A 118 19.85 -7.19 -17.87
C GLY A 118 20.86 -7.28 -16.72
N TRP A 119 20.63 -8.17 -15.75
CA TRP A 119 21.61 -8.52 -14.72
C TRP A 119 22.89 -9.15 -15.30
N ARG A 120 22.80 -9.84 -16.45
CA ARG A 120 23.96 -10.45 -17.13
C ARG A 120 24.89 -9.36 -17.66
N ASP A 121 24.34 -8.37 -18.35
CA ASP A 121 25.09 -7.20 -18.82
C ASP A 121 25.72 -6.44 -17.65
N ALA A 122 24.97 -6.27 -16.56
CA ALA A 122 25.46 -5.63 -15.35
C ALA A 122 26.63 -6.38 -14.69
N ALA A 123 26.58 -7.72 -14.68
CA ALA A 123 27.67 -8.55 -14.17
C ALA A 123 28.92 -8.37 -15.03
N VAL A 124 28.79 -8.50 -16.36
CA VAL A 124 29.91 -8.31 -17.30
C VAL A 124 30.52 -6.92 -17.15
N PHE A 125 29.70 -5.87 -17.10
CA PHE A 125 30.16 -4.49 -16.91
C PHE A 125 30.90 -4.30 -15.58
N ALA A 126 30.45 -4.95 -14.50
CA ALA A 126 31.14 -4.93 -13.22
C ALA A 126 32.44 -5.77 -13.21
N GLY A 127 32.71 -6.54 -14.26
CA GLY A 127 33.83 -7.48 -14.35
C GLY A 127 33.59 -8.76 -13.53
N VAL A 128 32.35 -9.24 -13.51
CA VAL A 128 31.94 -10.51 -12.90
C VAL A 128 31.38 -11.40 -14.01
N ASN A 129 31.83 -12.65 -14.10
CA ASN A 129 31.27 -13.59 -15.08
C ASN A 129 29.80 -13.91 -14.68
N PRO A 130 28.82 -13.71 -15.59
CA PRO A 130 27.41 -13.88 -15.26
C PRO A 130 27.05 -15.33 -14.92
N ASP A 131 27.67 -16.32 -15.57
CA ASP A 131 27.41 -17.73 -15.29
C ASP A 131 28.03 -18.17 -13.95
N GLU A 132 29.19 -17.61 -13.59
CA GLU A 132 29.76 -17.81 -12.25
C GLU A 132 28.88 -17.16 -11.18
N LEU A 133 28.38 -15.94 -11.42
CA LEU A 133 27.48 -15.25 -10.50
C LEU A 133 26.19 -16.04 -10.29
N ASP A 134 25.60 -16.57 -11.36
CA ASP A 134 24.38 -17.38 -11.29
C ASP A 134 24.61 -18.70 -10.54
N LYS A 135 25.72 -19.39 -10.85
CA LYS A 135 26.12 -20.60 -10.13
C LYS A 135 26.32 -20.35 -8.63
N ARG A 136 26.94 -19.23 -8.26
CA ARG A 136 27.10 -18.83 -6.85
C ARG A 136 25.79 -18.40 -6.22
N ALA A 137 24.90 -17.72 -6.95
CA ALA A 137 23.57 -17.39 -6.46
C ALA A 137 22.77 -18.67 -6.13
N ALA A 138 22.88 -19.70 -6.95
CA ALA A 138 22.26 -21.00 -6.69
C ALA A 138 22.90 -21.74 -5.49
N ALA A 139 24.23 -21.77 -5.39
CA ALA A 139 24.94 -22.56 -4.37
C ALA A 139 25.04 -21.84 -3.01
N ASP A 140 25.42 -20.56 -3.03
CA ASP A 140 25.76 -19.76 -1.84
C ASP A 140 24.72 -18.70 -1.51
N GLY A 141 23.78 -18.43 -2.41
CA GLY A 141 22.85 -17.30 -2.31
C GLY A 141 22.03 -17.33 -1.04
N LYS A 142 21.45 -18.47 -0.65
CA LYS A 142 20.64 -18.59 0.57
C LYS A 142 21.45 -18.25 1.83
N ALA A 143 22.69 -18.73 1.91
CA ALA A 143 23.58 -18.46 3.04
C ALA A 143 24.09 -17.00 3.04
N ALA A 144 24.33 -16.42 1.87
CA ALA A 144 24.68 -15.01 1.74
C ALA A 144 23.50 -14.11 2.14
N LEU A 145 22.29 -14.46 1.71
CA LEU A 145 21.05 -13.74 1.99
C LEU A 145 20.68 -13.78 3.48
N GLU A 146 20.96 -14.90 4.17
CA GLU A 146 20.84 -15.01 5.62
C GLU A 146 21.67 -13.95 6.37
N ALA A 147 22.87 -13.61 5.87
CA ALA A 147 23.68 -12.56 6.48
C ALA A 147 23.05 -11.17 6.31
N SER A 148 22.48 -10.89 5.12
CA SER A 148 21.74 -9.65 4.84
C SER A 148 20.48 -9.55 5.71
N TYR A 149 19.72 -10.64 5.84
CA TYR A 149 18.54 -10.71 6.70
C TYR A 149 18.87 -10.46 8.18
N LYS A 150 19.96 -11.05 8.69
CA LYS A 150 20.43 -10.79 10.06
C LYS A 150 20.82 -9.33 10.26
N ALA A 151 21.48 -8.71 9.29
CA ALA A 151 21.82 -7.28 9.35
C ALA A 151 20.57 -6.40 9.39
N ALA A 152 19.59 -6.67 8.51
CA ALA A 152 18.32 -5.95 8.50
C ALA A 152 17.54 -6.12 9.82
N SER A 153 17.47 -7.35 10.33
CA SER A 153 16.80 -7.67 11.60
C SER A 153 17.47 -6.98 12.79
N ALA A 154 18.80 -6.99 12.86
CA ALA A 154 19.56 -6.31 13.91
C ALA A 154 19.40 -4.78 13.85
N ALA A 155 19.19 -4.22 12.66
CA ALA A 155 18.88 -2.81 12.46
C ALA A 155 17.39 -2.46 12.69
N GLY A 156 16.53 -3.46 12.92
CA GLY A 156 15.08 -3.26 13.08
C GLY A 156 14.39 -2.78 11.80
N VAL A 157 14.88 -3.23 10.63
CA VAL A 157 14.44 -2.75 9.32
C VAL A 157 13.60 -3.81 8.61
N SER A 158 12.38 -3.44 8.24
CA SER A 158 11.45 -4.28 7.46
C SER A 158 11.04 -3.65 6.12
N GLU A 159 11.62 -2.51 5.77
CA GLU A 159 11.29 -1.70 4.59
C GLU A 159 12.54 -0.95 4.10
N THR A 160 12.50 -0.43 2.87
CA THR A 160 13.61 0.37 2.32
C THR A 160 14.02 1.49 3.28
N ALA A 161 15.29 1.48 3.72
CA ALA A 161 15.81 2.45 4.68
C ALA A 161 17.28 2.75 4.45
N LEU A 162 17.64 4.03 4.55
CA LEU A 162 19.03 4.49 4.56
C LEU A 162 19.45 4.79 6.00
N PHE A 163 20.62 4.33 6.39
CA PHE A 163 21.25 4.64 7.66
C PHE A 163 22.53 5.44 7.40
N LEU A 164 22.78 6.43 8.25
CA LEU A 164 24.01 7.21 8.28
C LEU A 164 24.66 7.05 9.66
N ALA A 165 25.87 6.48 9.69
CA ALA A 165 26.61 6.20 10.92
C ALA A 165 25.79 5.41 11.95
N GLY A 166 25.07 4.37 11.49
CA GLY A 166 24.25 3.49 12.33
C GLY A 166 22.91 4.10 12.79
N LYS A 167 22.57 5.33 12.40
CA LYS A 167 21.27 5.96 12.68
C LYS A 167 20.44 6.02 11.42
N ARG A 168 19.15 5.66 11.51
CA ARG A 168 18.21 5.81 10.40
C ARG A 168 18.19 7.27 9.93
N TYR A 169 18.45 7.50 8.66
CA TYR A 169 18.40 8.83 8.06
C TYR A 169 16.93 9.25 7.95
N ALA A 170 16.59 10.37 8.59
CA ALA A 170 15.23 10.92 8.63
C ALA A 170 15.12 12.24 7.85
N GLY A 171 16.14 12.59 7.06
CA GLY A 171 16.10 13.74 6.16
C GLY A 171 15.41 13.39 4.85
N SER A 172 15.21 14.40 4.01
CA SER A 172 14.52 14.24 2.72
C SER A 172 15.35 13.40 1.75
N GLN A 173 14.65 12.67 0.86
CA GLN A 173 15.25 11.88 -0.22
C GLN A 173 15.68 12.79 -1.39
N ARG A 174 16.58 13.73 -1.10
CA ARG A 174 17.10 14.75 -2.03
C ARG A 174 18.62 14.82 -1.95
N LEU A 175 19.25 15.17 -3.06
CA LEU A 175 20.71 15.13 -3.21
C LEU A 175 21.43 16.05 -2.22
N MET A 176 21.05 17.32 -2.15
CA MET A 176 21.75 18.29 -1.31
C MET A 176 21.52 18.07 0.20
N PRO A 177 20.30 17.79 0.69
CA PRO A 177 20.09 17.42 2.09
C PRO A 177 20.88 16.17 2.52
N LEU A 178 20.94 15.14 1.67
CA LEU A 178 21.75 13.96 1.96
C LEU A 178 23.25 14.30 1.95
N PHE A 179 23.72 15.08 0.98
CA PHE A 179 25.09 15.58 0.94
C PHE A 179 25.48 16.29 2.23
N GLU A 180 24.65 17.24 2.69
CA GLU A 180 24.89 17.99 3.93
C GLU A 180 24.96 17.07 5.16
N ALA A 181 24.03 16.12 5.28
CA ALA A 181 24.00 15.19 6.39
C ALA A 181 25.25 14.28 6.43
N VAL A 182 25.63 13.71 5.28
CA VAL A 182 26.83 12.85 5.16
C VAL A 182 28.09 13.68 5.41
N ASN A 183 28.17 14.88 4.84
CA ASN A 183 29.31 15.78 5.02
C ASN A 183 29.46 16.21 6.49
N ALA A 184 28.36 16.46 7.19
CA ALA A 184 28.37 16.78 8.62
C ALA A 184 28.86 15.60 9.48
N ALA A 185 28.57 14.36 9.06
CA ALA A 185 29.01 13.15 9.73
C ALA A 185 30.50 12.83 9.52
N LEU A 186 31.17 13.48 8.55
CA LEU A 186 32.62 13.33 8.34
C LEU A 186 33.44 14.13 9.37
N PRO A 187 34.67 13.66 9.69
CA PRO A 187 35.64 14.46 10.42
C PRO A 187 35.84 15.82 9.77
N ALA A 188 36.00 16.88 10.56
CA ALA A 188 36.08 18.27 10.06
C ALA A 188 37.09 18.45 8.91
N ALA A 189 38.25 17.78 8.99
CA ALA A 189 39.31 17.82 7.98
C ALA A 189 38.94 17.17 6.64
N ARG A 190 37.90 16.33 6.59
CA ARG A 190 37.42 15.65 5.37
C ARG A 190 36.12 16.23 4.82
N ARG A 191 35.58 17.27 5.44
CA ARG A 191 34.35 17.90 4.96
C ARG A 191 34.62 18.66 3.67
N ALA A 192 33.77 18.46 2.67
CA ALA A 192 33.82 19.22 1.43
C ALA A 192 32.99 20.52 1.57
N PRO A 193 33.39 21.63 0.93
CA PRO A 193 32.51 22.78 0.80
C PRO A 193 31.31 22.42 -0.09
N PRO A 194 30.16 23.10 0.09
CA PRO A 194 29.04 22.96 -0.83
C PRO A 194 29.46 23.35 -2.26
N PRO A 195 28.77 22.85 -3.30
CA PRO A 195 29.04 23.23 -4.68
C PRO A 195 28.98 24.75 -4.89
N PRO A 196 29.86 25.35 -5.71
CA PRO A 196 29.79 26.77 -6.04
C PRO A 196 28.40 27.16 -6.54
N GLY A 197 27.86 28.26 -6.04
CA GLY A 197 26.51 28.74 -6.39
C GLY A 197 25.37 28.06 -5.63
N TYR A 198 25.64 27.02 -4.84
CA TYR A 198 24.64 26.48 -3.92
C TYR A 198 24.36 27.48 -2.80
N LYS A 199 23.16 28.06 -2.84
CA LYS A 199 22.59 28.79 -1.72
C LYS A 199 21.49 27.90 -1.15
N PRO A 200 21.61 27.42 0.10
CA PRO A 200 20.52 26.70 0.73
C PRO A 200 19.27 27.59 0.64
N ALA A 201 18.25 27.13 -0.07
CA ALA A 201 16.97 27.83 -0.06
C ALA A 201 16.51 27.87 1.40
N PRO A 202 16.08 29.02 1.93
CA PRO A 202 15.54 29.07 3.28
C PRO A 202 14.42 28.03 3.37
N LYS A 203 14.59 27.07 4.28
CA LYS A 203 13.63 26.00 4.49
C LYS A 203 12.38 26.62 5.10
N LEU A 204 11.44 27.03 4.23
CA LEU A 204 10.13 27.46 4.69
C LEU A 204 9.55 26.35 5.56
N PRO A 205 8.99 26.67 6.72
CA PRO A 205 8.40 25.66 7.58
C PRO A 205 7.34 24.90 6.77
N PRO A 206 7.31 23.55 6.84
CA PRO A 206 6.26 22.81 6.16
C PRO A 206 4.89 23.23 6.74
N PRO A 207 3.82 23.17 5.93
CA PRO A 207 2.48 23.39 6.45
C PRO A 207 2.18 22.36 7.56
N GLY A 208 1.23 22.69 8.43
CA GLY A 208 0.75 21.72 9.40
C GLY A 208 0.23 20.47 8.69
N PHE A 209 0.57 19.30 9.22
CA PHE A 209 0.25 18.01 8.63
C PHE A 209 -0.25 17.05 9.67
N TRP A 210 -1.45 16.51 9.44
CA TRP A 210 -2.12 15.58 10.34
C TRP A 210 -2.48 14.30 9.61
N VAL A 211 -2.40 13.18 10.32
CA VAL A 211 -2.93 11.90 9.85
C VAL A 211 -3.96 11.44 10.85
N VAL A 212 -5.21 11.34 10.41
CA VAL A 212 -6.31 10.84 11.24
C VAL A 212 -6.45 9.34 11.00
N LEU A 213 -6.32 8.57 12.08
CA LEU A 213 -6.40 7.12 12.09
C LEU A 213 -7.50 6.66 13.05
N THR A 214 -7.75 5.36 13.06
CA THR A 214 -8.56 4.67 14.07
C THR A 214 -7.91 3.33 14.39
N SER A 215 -8.36 2.66 15.44
CA SER A 215 -7.89 1.32 15.80
C SER A 215 -7.95 0.36 14.60
N GLY A 216 -6.85 -0.37 14.36
CA GLY A 216 -6.73 -1.32 13.25
C GLY A 216 -6.34 -0.70 11.89
N VAL A 217 -6.36 0.64 11.75
CA VAL A 217 -5.91 1.35 10.54
C VAL A 217 -4.52 1.94 10.76
N LYS A 218 -3.58 1.62 9.85
CA LYS A 218 -2.20 2.11 9.92
C LYS A 218 -1.96 3.26 8.94
N THR A 219 -0.98 4.11 9.27
CA THR A 219 -0.43 5.06 8.32
C THR A 219 0.19 4.35 7.12
N ASN A 220 0.10 4.99 5.96
CA ASN A 220 0.76 4.64 4.71
C ASN A 220 2.04 5.48 4.62
N ASP A 221 3.16 4.93 5.08
CA ASP A 221 4.44 5.65 5.15
C ASP A 221 4.96 6.08 3.76
N ALA A 222 4.62 5.31 2.72
CA ALA A 222 4.92 5.70 1.34
C ALA A 222 4.19 7.01 0.97
N LEU A 223 2.92 7.14 1.35
CA LEU A 223 2.13 8.35 1.12
C LEU A 223 2.65 9.55 1.95
N VAL A 224 3.07 9.32 3.20
CA VAL A 224 3.80 10.35 3.98
C VAL A 224 5.06 10.81 3.24
N GLY A 225 5.82 9.87 2.67
CA GLY A 225 6.98 10.16 1.83
C GLY A 225 6.62 10.97 0.57
N VAL A 226 5.43 10.76 -0.02
CA VAL A 226 4.95 11.60 -1.11
C VAL A 226 4.81 13.05 -0.66
N PHE A 227 4.20 13.32 0.49
CA PHE A 227 4.05 14.67 1.02
C PHE A 227 5.40 15.35 1.33
N ASP A 228 6.40 14.61 1.82
CA ASP A 228 7.76 15.14 2.04
C ASP A 228 8.42 15.63 0.74
N ARG A 229 8.08 15.03 -0.41
CA ARG A 229 8.55 15.51 -1.72
C ARG A 229 8.02 16.89 -2.07
N TYR A 230 6.78 17.22 -1.67
CA TYR A 230 6.20 18.56 -1.85
C TYR A 230 6.64 19.52 -0.74
N PHE A 231 6.78 19.03 0.50
CA PHE A 231 7.01 19.81 1.70
C PHE A 231 8.15 19.21 2.52
N GLU A 232 9.36 19.66 2.24
CA GLU A 232 10.56 19.08 2.83
C GLU A 232 10.59 19.14 4.37
N GLY A 233 10.73 17.99 5.02
CA GLY A 233 10.78 17.84 6.48
C GLY A 233 9.40 17.88 7.14
N ILE A 234 8.32 17.74 6.38
CA ILE A 234 6.97 17.62 6.92
C ILE A 234 6.87 16.36 7.79
N LYS A 235 6.25 16.49 8.96
CA LYS A 235 6.06 15.39 9.91
C LYS A 235 4.59 15.29 10.27
N PRO A 236 3.99 14.09 10.17
CA PRO A 236 2.60 13.90 10.51
C PRO A 236 2.41 14.01 12.03
N GLN A 237 1.39 14.76 12.43
CA GLN A 237 0.79 14.66 13.75
C GLN A 237 -0.36 13.65 13.68
N VAL A 238 -0.20 12.50 14.34
CA VAL A 238 -1.22 11.45 14.33
C VAL A 238 -2.32 11.80 15.32
N LEU A 239 -3.56 11.80 14.85
CA LEU A 239 -4.74 11.97 15.69
C LEU A 239 -5.61 10.72 15.61
N ASP A 240 -6.12 10.27 16.76
CA ASP A 240 -7.15 9.24 16.79
C ASP A 240 -8.51 9.83 16.40
N TYR A 241 -9.29 9.09 15.61
CA TYR A 241 -10.60 9.52 15.15
C TYR A 241 -11.51 9.82 16.36
N ALA A 242 -11.55 8.97 17.39
CA ALA A 242 -12.41 9.21 18.54
C ALA A 242 -11.92 10.35 19.46
N SER A 243 -10.75 10.94 19.19
CA SER A 243 -10.21 12.01 20.05
C SER A 243 -11.03 13.32 19.96
N PRO A 244 -11.25 14.01 21.10
CA PRO A 244 -11.87 15.34 21.11
C PRO A 244 -11.09 16.37 20.28
N GLU A 245 -9.76 16.26 20.25
CA GLU A 245 -8.89 17.13 19.46
C GLU A 245 -9.21 17.03 17.96
N ARG A 246 -9.31 15.80 17.43
CA ARG A 246 -9.73 15.57 16.05
C ARG A 246 -11.13 16.10 15.80
N ALA A 247 -12.09 15.81 16.67
CA ALA A 247 -13.48 16.26 16.50
C ALA A 247 -13.60 17.79 16.44
N ALA A 248 -12.85 18.51 17.27
CA ALA A 248 -12.82 19.97 17.26
C ALA A 248 -12.16 20.54 15.99
N LYS A 249 -11.07 19.92 15.52
CA LYS A 249 -10.24 20.45 14.43
C LYS A 249 -10.72 20.04 13.03
N PHE A 250 -11.22 18.81 12.91
CA PHE A 250 -11.58 18.14 11.67
C PHE A 250 -12.97 17.49 11.75
N PRO A 251 -14.04 18.26 12.04
CA PRO A 251 -15.38 17.71 12.23
C PRO A 251 -15.97 17.06 10.96
N ALA A 252 -15.53 17.50 9.78
CA ALA A 252 -16.00 17.00 8.48
C ALA A 252 -15.26 15.72 7.99
N VAL A 253 -14.30 15.20 8.76
CA VAL A 253 -13.59 13.98 8.38
C VAL A 253 -14.43 12.77 8.76
N GLU A 254 -14.85 12.00 7.74
CA GLU A 254 -15.72 10.84 7.89
C GLU A 254 -15.04 9.53 7.51
N PHE A 255 -13.95 9.58 6.76
CA PHE A 255 -13.16 8.43 6.31
C PHE A 255 -11.75 8.44 6.91
N VAL A 256 -11.22 7.26 7.24
CA VAL A 256 -9.83 7.08 7.68
C VAL A 256 -9.18 5.88 6.95
N PRO A 257 -7.87 5.92 6.66
CA PRO A 257 -6.91 6.96 7.02
C PRO A 257 -7.09 8.24 6.19
N SER A 258 -7.01 9.40 6.83
CA SER A 258 -7.09 10.72 6.19
C SER A 258 -5.85 11.55 6.45
N TYR A 259 -5.28 12.13 5.40
CA TYR A 259 -4.07 12.94 5.40
C TYR A 259 -4.46 14.39 5.17
N ILE A 260 -4.17 15.26 6.13
CA ILE A 260 -4.72 16.61 6.18
C ILE A 260 -3.57 17.60 6.22
N LEU A 261 -3.54 18.52 5.26
CA LEU A 261 -2.60 19.63 5.19
C LEU A 261 -3.29 20.94 5.50
N ALA A 262 -2.59 21.84 6.19
CA ALA A 262 -3.00 23.24 6.24
C ALA A 262 -3.03 23.82 4.81
N GLY A 263 -4.16 24.38 4.40
CA GLY A 263 -4.39 24.92 3.06
C GLY A 263 -3.78 26.32 2.86
N THR A 264 -2.49 26.50 3.20
CA THR A 264 -1.79 27.77 2.97
C THR A 264 -1.68 28.06 1.46
N PRO A 265 -1.52 29.33 1.04
CA PRO A 265 -1.35 29.68 -0.37
C PRO A 265 -0.19 28.90 -1.04
N GLU A 266 0.90 28.69 -0.31
CA GLU A 266 2.07 27.93 -0.78
C GLU A 266 1.76 26.46 -0.92
N ALA A 267 1.00 25.88 0.02
CA ALA A 267 0.58 24.48 -0.06
C ALA A 267 -0.34 24.25 -1.26
N LYS A 268 -1.30 25.14 -1.48
CA LYS A 268 -2.18 25.10 -2.65
C LYS A 268 -1.44 25.27 -3.95
N ALA A 269 -0.49 26.21 -4.02
CA ALA A 269 0.32 26.41 -5.22
C ALA A 269 1.18 25.18 -5.58
N ARG A 270 1.73 24.48 -4.57
CA ARG A 270 2.53 23.27 -4.79
C ARG A 270 1.70 22.04 -5.17
N LEU A 271 0.42 22.00 -4.78
CA LEU A 271 -0.50 20.90 -5.04
C LEU A 271 -1.58 21.25 -6.08
N ASP A 272 -1.36 22.30 -6.87
CA ASP A 272 -2.38 22.84 -7.80
C ASP A 272 -2.87 21.77 -8.79
N SER A 273 -1.95 20.94 -9.31
CA SER A 273 -2.28 19.81 -10.18
C SER A 273 -3.19 18.79 -9.51
N GLU A 274 -2.88 18.41 -8.27
CA GLU A 274 -3.58 17.39 -7.50
C GLU A 274 -4.95 17.89 -7.03
N ILE A 275 -5.03 19.17 -6.69
CA ILE A 275 -6.29 19.85 -6.33
C ILE A 275 -7.20 19.90 -7.56
N LYS A 276 -6.69 20.32 -8.72
CA LYS A 276 -7.45 20.34 -9.98
C LYS A 276 -7.88 18.95 -10.45
N ALA A 277 -7.10 17.92 -10.12
CA ALA A 277 -7.45 16.53 -10.34
C ALA A 277 -8.51 15.99 -9.37
N GLY A 278 -8.96 16.80 -8.40
CA GLY A 278 -9.98 16.40 -7.41
C GLY A 278 -9.48 15.44 -6.34
N LEU A 279 -8.16 15.32 -6.15
CA LEU A 279 -7.59 14.40 -5.15
C LEU A 279 -7.77 14.88 -3.71
N PHE A 280 -7.94 16.19 -3.50
CA PHE A 280 -8.14 16.79 -2.20
C PHE A 280 -9.55 17.35 -2.06
N LYS A 281 -10.18 17.09 -0.91
CA LYS A 281 -11.35 17.83 -0.45
C LYS A 281 -10.88 19.08 0.30
N GLU A 282 -11.40 20.24 -0.08
CA GLU A 282 -11.16 21.47 0.68
C GLU A 282 -12.22 21.63 1.77
N ALA A 283 -11.81 21.69 3.03
CA ALA A 283 -12.71 21.87 4.16
C ALA A 283 -12.05 22.66 5.28
N GLY A 284 -12.70 23.73 5.75
CA GLY A 284 -12.25 24.49 6.92
C GLY A 284 -10.83 25.09 6.82
N GLY A 285 -10.36 25.41 5.60
CA GLY A 285 -9.00 25.89 5.37
C GLY A 285 -7.93 24.79 5.29
N TYR A 286 -8.35 23.52 5.17
CA TYR A 286 -7.47 22.37 5.02
C TYR A 286 -7.67 21.68 3.66
N LEU A 287 -6.61 20.98 3.22
CA LEU A 287 -6.65 20.04 2.11
C LEU A 287 -6.69 18.63 2.70
N VAL A 288 -7.78 17.89 2.46
CA VAL A 288 -8.01 16.54 3.01
C VAL A 288 -7.88 15.51 1.89
N TYR A 289 -6.93 14.59 2.04
CA TYR A 289 -6.76 13.42 1.18
C TYR A 289 -7.20 12.16 1.94
N GLU A 290 -8.23 11.50 1.44
CA GLU A 290 -8.72 10.23 1.97
C GLU A 290 -8.00 9.07 1.26
N ASP A 291 -7.18 8.30 1.97
CA ASP A 291 -6.42 7.19 1.37
C ASP A 291 -7.33 5.98 1.16
N ARG A 292 -7.90 5.93 -0.04
CA ARG A 292 -8.81 4.88 -0.52
C ARG A 292 -8.11 3.85 -1.40
N GLN A 293 -6.77 3.78 -1.37
CA GLN A 293 -6.03 2.93 -2.30
C GLN A 293 -6.16 1.43 -2.01
N ARG A 294 -6.39 1.04 -0.76
CA ARG A 294 -6.49 -0.38 -0.36
C ARG A 294 -7.56 -0.65 0.68
N ARG A 295 -7.39 -0.09 1.88
CA ARG A 295 -8.24 -0.33 3.04
C ARG A 295 -8.48 0.97 3.79
N GLY A 296 -9.66 1.08 4.40
CA GLY A 296 -10.02 2.20 5.24
C GLY A 296 -11.31 1.93 6.01
N LEU A 297 -11.84 2.98 6.62
CA LEU A 297 -13.04 2.92 7.45
C LEU A 297 -13.87 4.19 7.26
N TYR A 298 -15.15 4.04 6.95
CA TYR A 298 -16.14 5.10 7.08
C TYR A 298 -16.55 5.25 8.55
N ALA A 299 -15.72 5.95 9.31
CA ALA A 299 -15.83 6.03 10.76
C ALA A 299 -17.09 6.78 11.24
N ALA A 300 -17.71 7.61 10.39
CA ALA A 300 -18.97 8.30 10.71
C ALA A 300 -20.25 7.51 10.34
N ARG A 301 -20.16 6.47 9.49
CA ARG A 301 -21.35 5.75 9.02
C ARG A 301 -21.97 4.91 10.14
N GLU A 302 -23.27 4.67 10.08
CA GLU A 302 -23.90 3.66 10.93
C GLU A 302 -23.46 2.25 10.55
N GLU A 303 -23.37 1.37 11.55
CA GLU A 303 -23.00 -0.03 11.32
C GLU A 303 -24.18 -0.80 10.72
N LYS A 304 -23.95 -1.48 9.60
CA LYS A 304 -24.90 -2.42 8.99
C LYS A 304 -24.41 -3.85 9.20
N LYS A 305 -24.61 -4.38 10.42
CA LYS A 305 -24.08 -5.69 10.81
C LYS A 305 -24.45 -6.78 9.81
N ASN A 306 -23.47 -7.62 9.49
CA ASN A 306 -23.63 -8.78 8.62
C ASN A 306 -24.03 -8.44 7.17
N THR A 307 -23.63 -7.26 6.70
CA THR A 307 -23.84 -6.83 5.31
C THR A 307 -22.50 -6.66 4.60
N ILE A 308 -22.41 -7.18 3.38
CA ILE A 308 -21.38 -6.84 2.41
C ILE A 308 -22.05 -5.97 1.33
N GLU A 309 -21.68 -4.70 1.29
CA GLU A 309 -21.97 -3.82 0.16
C GLU A 309 -20.86 -4.01 -0.89
N ILE A 310 -21.23 -4.31 -2.12
CA ILE A 310 -20.32 -4.54 -3.24
C ILE A 310 -20.56 -3.42 -4.25
N PHE A 311 -19.53 -2.65 -4.53
CA PHE A 311 -19.55 -1.54 -5.47
C PHE A 311 -18.81 -1.95 -6.75
N VAL A 312 -19.56 -2.06 -7.84
CA VAL A 312 -19.07 -2.64 -9.10
C VAL A 312 -19.46 -1.79 -10.30
N MET A 313 -18.90 -2.15 -11.45
CA MET A 313 -19.41 -1.75 -12.76
C MET A 313 -19.72 -3.04 -13.52
N SER A 314 -20.91 -3.17 -14.11
CA SER A 314 -21.37 -4.46 -14.67
C SER A 314 -20.50 -4.99 -15.82
N GLN A 315 -19.71 -4.14 -16.49
CA GLN A 315 -18.79 -4.57 -17.54
C GLN A 315 -17.33 -4.65 -17.07
N CYS A 316 -17.06 -4.42 -15.79
CA CYS A 316 -15.73 -4.62 -15.23
C CYS A 316 -15.44 -6.13 -15.06
N PRO A 317 -14.39 -6.69 -15.68
CA PRO A 317 -14.03 -8.11 -15.48
C PRO A 317 -13.81 -8.46 -14.01
N PHE A 318 -13.15 -7.56 -13.26
CA PHE A 318 -12.90 -7.78 -11.83
C PHE A 318 -14.18 -7.66 -10.99
N GLY A 319 -15.16 -6.86 -11.43
CA GLY A 319 -16.48 -6.78 -10.81
C GLY A 319 -17.26 -8.09 -10.98
N ALA A 320 -17.36 -8.57 -12.22
CA ALA A 320 -18.01 -9.84 -12.54
C ALA A 320 -17.37 -11.04 -11.80
N LEU A 321 -16.03 -11.06 -11.69
CA LEU A 321 -15.32 -12.06 -10.89
C LEU A 321 -15.67 -11.99 -9.40
N ALA A 322 -15.72 -10.78 -8.83
CA ALA A 322 -16.07 -10.58 -7.42
C ALA A 322 -17.51 -10.99 -7.10
N GLU A 323 -18.47 -10.60 -7.94
CA GLU A 323 -19.87 -11.02 -7.80
C GLU A 323 -19.99 -12.54 -7.89
N THR A 324 -19.36 -13.17 -8.89
CA THR A 324 -19.37 -14.63 -9.06
C THR A 324 -18.84 -15.33 -7.82
N ALA A 325 -17.69 -14.89 -7.30
CA ALA A 325 -17.08 -15.47 -6.11
C ALA A 325 -17.98 -15.34 -4.87
N LEU A 326 -18.65 -14.20 -4.68
CA LEU A 326 -19.56 -13.98 -3.56
C LEU A 326 -20.86 -14.79 -3.68
N LEU A 327 -21.43 -14.91 -4.89
CA LEU A 327 -22.60 -15.73 -5.14
C LEU A 327 -22.30 -17.22 -4.92
N GLU A 328 -21.14 -17.71 -5.36
CA GLU A 328 -20.69 -19.07 -5.09
C GLU A 328 -20.44 -19.31 -3.60
N ALA A 329 -19.79 -18.36 -2.92
CA ALA A 329 -19.56 -18.44 -1.48
C ALA A 329 -20.89 -18.46 -0.70
N GLN A 330 -21.87 -17.65 -1.09
CA GLN A 330 -23.20 -17.64 -0.49
C GLN A 330 -23.91 -18.99 -0.70
N LYS A 331 -23.93 -19.49 -1.95
CA LYS A 331 -24.54 -20.79 -2.31
C LYS A 331 -23.92 -21.96 -1.53
N ASN A 332 -22.60 -21.93 -1.35
CA ASN A 332 -21.83 -22.97 -0.68
C ASN A 332 -21.73 -22.76 0.84
N LYS A 333 -22.44 -21.76 1.41
CA LYS A 333 -22.42 -21.44 2.85
C LYS A 333 -21.00 -21.18 3.39
N LEU A 334 -20.19 -20.51 2.59
CA LEU A 334 -18.80 -20.11 2.92
C LEU A 334 -18.72 -18.71 3.51
N LEU A 335 -19.80 -17.92 3.41
CA LEU A 335 -19.95 -16.64 4.09
C LEU A 335 -20.43 -16.83 5.53
N PRO A 336 -20.21 -15.86 6.43
CA PRO A 336 -20.80 -15.87 7.76
C PRO A 336 -22.32 -16.06 7.72
N GLU A 337 -22.86 -16.73 8.73
CA GLU A 337 -24.29 -17.04 8.77
C GLU A 337 -25.12 -15.75 8.77
N GLY A 338 -26.12 -15.67 7.90
CA GLY A 338 -27.00 -14.51 7.77
C GLY A 338 -26.44 -13.34 6.96
N THR A 339 -25.27 -13.49 6.33
CA THR A 339 -24.68 -12.42 5.52
C THR A 339 -25.61 -11.96 4.40
N ARG A 340 -25.88 -10.66 4.36
CA ARG A 340 -26.61 -9.97 3.29
C ARG A 340 -25.62 -9.42 2.26
N LEU A 341 -25.91 -9.64 0.99
CA LEU A 341 -25.19 -9.02 -0.13
C LEU A 341 -26.03 -7.86 -0.67
N GLU A 342 -25.45 -6.67 -0.74
CA GLU A 342 -26.02 -5.47 -1.38
C GLU A 342 -25.12 -5.08 -2.55
N ILE A 343 -25.69 -4.96 -3.75
CA ILE A 343 -24.93 -4.58 -4.96
C ILE A 343 -25.24 -3.12 -5.28
N HIS A 344 -24.18 -2.35 -5.50
CA HIS A 344 -24.19 -0.96 -5.89
C HIS A 344 -23.34 -0.76 -7.14
N TYR A 345 -23.76 0.14 -8.01
CA TYR A 345 -23.12 0.45 -9.28
C TYR A 345 -22.41 1.78 -9.24
N ILE A 346 -21.22 1.80 -9.83
CA ILE A 346 -20.38 2.98 -9.94
C ILE A 346 -20.66 3.67 -11.28
N GLY A 347 -20.87 4.97 -11.24
CA GLY A 347 -21.11 5.83 -12.39
C GLY A 347 -21.59 7.21 -11.96
N ASP A 348 -22.04 7.99 -12.93
CA ASP A 348 -22.53 9.35 -12.72
C ASP A 348 -23.91 9.52 -13.36
N SER A 349 -24.76 10.31 -12.72
CA SER A 349 -26.01 10.77 -13.32
C SER A 349 -26.20 12.26 -13.08
N ARG A 350 -26.69 12.94 -14.12
CA ARG A 350 -27.03 14.37 -14.06
C ARG A 350 -28.28 14.64 -14.85
N LYS A 351 -29.02 15.68 -14.44
CA LYS A 351 -30.13 16.20 -15.23
C LYS A 351 -29.59 17.11 -16.33
N ASP A 352 -30.07 16.92 -17.55
CA ASP A 352 -29.83 17.87 -18.65
C ASP A 352 -30.65 19.16 -18.47
N GLU A 353 -30.50 20.11 -19.40
CA GLU A 353 -31.22 21.38 -19.40
C GLU A 353 -32.75 21.22 -19.43
N LYS A 354 -33.25 20.07 -19.89
CA LYS A 354 -34.68 19.73 -19.97
C LYS A 354 -35.16 18.93 -18.76
N GLY A 355 -34.29 18.68 -17.78
CA GLY A 355 -34.58 17.92 -16.57
C GLY A 355 -34.55 16.40 -16.76
N ALA A 356 -34.16 15.89 -17.93
CA ALA A 356 -34.05 14.46 -18.19
C ALA A 356 -32.74 13.90 -17.61
N LEU A 357 -32.80 12.69 -17.04
CA LEU A 357 -31.62 12.02 -16.51
C LEU A 357 -30.71 11.55 -17.64
N THR A 358 -29.45 11.93 -17.55
CA THR A 358 -28.35 11.42 -18.37
C THR A 358 -27.40 10.63 -17.48
N PHE A 359 -26.89 9.52 -18.00
CA PHE A 359 -26.06 8.57 -17.26
C PHE A 359 -24.69 8.44 -17.94
N SER A 360 -23.66 8.23 -17.14
CA SER A 360 -22.31 7.96 -17.59
C SER A 360 -21.70 6.84 -16.76
N SER A 361 -21.11 5.86 -17.44
CA SER A 361 -20.35 4.76 -16.84
C SER A 361 -19.02 4.59 -17.57
N LEU A 362 -18.04 3.94 -16.93
CA LEU A 362 -16.68 3.83 -17.47
C LEU A 362 -16.62 3.12 -18.83
N HIS A 363 -17.42 2.06 -19.00
CA HIS A 363 -17.50 1.30 -20.25
C HIS A 363 -18.61 1.80 -21.20
N GLY A 364 -19.12 3.01 -20.95
CA GLY A 364 -20.07 3.69 -21.82
C GLY A 364 -21.52 3.24 -21.63
N GLN A 365 -22.32 3.46 -22.66
CA GLN A 365 -23.78 3.29 -22.60
C GLN A 365 -24.24 1.87 -22.22
N PRO A 366 -23.71 0.80 -22.85
CA PRO A 366 -24.17 -0.55 -22.57
C PRO A 366 -24.02 -0.97 -21.09
N GLU A 367 -23.08 -0.38 -20.36
CA GLU A 367 -22.85 -0.65 -18.95
C GLU A 367 -23.90 -0.02 -18.03
N TRP A 368 -24.22 1.27 -18.18
CA TRP A 368 -25.24 1.87 -17.32
C TRP A 368 -26.62 1.30 -17.60
N GLU A 369 -26.92 0.93 -18.86
CA GLU A 369 -28.18 0.26 -19.17
C GLU A 369 -28.26 -1.11 -18.50
N GLU A 370 -27.16 -1.85 -18.47
CA GLU A 370 -27.09 -3.12 -17.76
C GLU A 370 -27.22 -2.96 -16.25
N ASN A 371 -26.55 -1.97 -15.66
CA ASN A 371 -26.73 -1.63 -14.24
C ASN A 371 -28.21 -1.35 -13.92
N ALA A 372 -28.89 -0.56 -14.77
CA ALA A 372 -30.32 -0.28 -14.62
C ALA A 372 -31.19 -1.55 -14.72
N ARG A 373 -30.91 -2.45 -15.66
CA ARG A 373 -31.60 -3.74 -15.77
C ARG A 373 -31.41 -4.60 -14.53
N GLN A 374 -30.18 -4.69 -14.02
CA GLN A 374 -29.87 -5.46 -12.82
C GLN A 374 -30.61 -4.91 -11.59
N LEU A 375 -30.67 -3.58 -11.42
CA LEU A 375 -31.48 -2.93 -10.37
C LEU A 375 -32.99 -3.18 -10.54
N ALA A 376 -33.50 -3.12 -11.77
CA ALA A 376 -34.91 -3.45 -12.05
C ALA A 376 -35.22 -4.92 -11.72
N ILE A 377 -34.32 -5.84 -12.05
CA ILE A 377 -34.44 -7.26 -11.68
C ILE A 377 -34.39 -7.44 -10.17
N ALA A 378 -33.44 -6.79 -9.48
CA ALA A 378 -33.33 -6.84 -8.03
C ALA A 378 -34.63 -6.37 -7.34
N LYS A 379 -35.27 -5.35 -7.89
CA LYS A 379 -36.52 -4.78 -7.38
C LYS A 379 -37.75 -5.65 -7.67
N ARG A 380 -37.91 -6.10 -8.92
CA ARG A 380 -39.14 -6.75 -9.40
C ARG A 380 -39.10 -8.27 -9.32
N PHE A 381 -37.92 -8.86 -9.36
CA PHE A 381 -37.66 -10.30 -9.38
C PHE A 381 -36.49 -10.69 -8.46
N PRO A 382 -36.52 -10.32 -7.16
CA PRO A 382 -35.39 -10.50 -6.25
C PRO A 382 -34.86 -11.94 -6.20
N ASP A 383 -35.76 -12.94 -6.21
CA ASP A 383 -35.40 -14.37 -6.19
C ASP A 383 -34.69 -14.86 -7.45
N LYS A 384 -34.67 -14.04 -8.53
CA LYS A 384 -34.06 -14.36 -9.82
C LYS A 384 -32.75 -13.61 -10.06
N LEU A 385 -32.44 -12.59 -9.26
CA LEU A 385 -31.25 -11.76 -9.44
C LEU A 385 -29.96 -12.59 -9.44
N ASN A 386 -29.78 -13.46 -8.45
CA ASN A 386 -28.56 -14.27 -8.34
C ASN A 386 -28.39 -15.23 -9.53
N ALA A 387 -29.47 -15.81 -10.02
CA ALA A 387 -29.44 -16.66 -11.20
C ALA A 387 -29.11 -15.86 -12.47
N TYR A 388 -29.66 -14.64 -12.59
CA TYR A 388 -29.36 -13.73 -13.68
C TYR A 388 -27.89 -13.31 -13.68
N LEU A 389 -27.36 -12.83 -12.55
CA LEU A 389 -25.95 -12.42 -12.43
C LEU A 389 -24.99 -13.58 -12.71
N GLY A 390 -25.29 -14.77 -12.20
CA GLY A 390 -24.46 -15.96 -12.45
C GLY A 390 -24.34 -16.33 -13.93
N GLU A 391 -25.38 -16.08 -14.73
CA GLU A 391 -25.32 -16.25 -16.19
C GLU A 391 -24.73 -15.04 -16.90
N ARG A 392 -25.11 -13.83 -16.47
CA ARG A 392 -24.67 -12.56 -17.06
C ARG A 392 -23.16 -12.37 -16.97
N ASN A 393 -22.55 -12.76 -15.86
CA ASN A 393 -21.12 -12.59 -15.58
C ASN A 393 -20.21 -13.47 -16.45
N LYS A 394 -20.73 -14.55 -17.04
CA LYS A 394 -19.98 -15.40 -17.99
C LYS A 394 -19.64 -14.66 -19.29
N GLU A 395 -20.50 -13.73 -19.68
CA GLU A 395 -20.37 -12.90 -20.88
C GLU A 395 -20.60 -11.42 -20.53
N TYR A 396 -19.98 -10.92 -19.45
CA TYR A 396 -20.28 -9.60 -18.83
C TYR A 396 -20.28 -8.40 -19.79
N SER A 397 -19.46 -8.42 -20.84
CA SER A 397 -19.40 -7.33 -21.84
C SER A 397 -20.32 -7.53 -23.05
N SER A 398 -21.00 -8.67 -23.17
CA SER A 398 -21.92 -8.96 -24.27
C SER A 398 -23.18 -8.12 -24.17
N PRO A 399 -23.71 -7.58 -25.29
CA PRO A 399 -25.01 -6.89 -25.29
C PRO A 399 -26.21 -7.84 -25.18
N ASP A 400 -26.03 -9.16 -25.37
CA ASP A 400 -27.10 -10.17 -25.34
C ASP A 400 -27.48 -10.58 -23.91
N TRP A 401 -28.10 -9.64 -23.18
CA TRP A 401 -28.59 -9.88 -21.84
C TRP A 401 -29.81 -10.82 -21.79
N GLN A 402 -30.55 -10.93 -22.90
CA GLN A 402 -31.76 -11.75 -23.01
C GLN A 402 -31.44 -13.25 -22.84
N LYS A 403 -30.27 -13.69 -23.32
CA LYS A 403 -29.78 -15.06 -23.08
C LYS A 403 -29.66 -15.37 -21.58
N ALA A 404 -29.06 -14.47 -20.80
CA ALA A 404 -28.95 -14.59 -19.35
C ALA A 404 -30.33 -14.53 -18.66
N ALA A 405 -31.21 -13.62 -19.12
CA ALA A 405 -32.58 -13.52 -18.62
C ALA A 405 -33.34 -14.85 -18.80
N LYS A 406 -33.31 -15.43 -20.01
CA LYS A 406 -33.95 -16.71 -20.31
C LYS A 406 -33.39 -17.83 -19.45
N ALA A 407 -32.07 -17.92 -19.30
CA ALA A 407 -31.42 -18.93 -18.47
C ALA A 407 -31.80 -18.81 -16.97
N ALA A 408 -32.02 -17.59 -16.48
CA ALA A 408 -32.53 -17.34 -15.13
C ALA A 408 -34.06 -17.54 -14.98
N GLY A 409 -34.77 -17.82 -16.07
CA GLY A 409 -36.23 -17.93 -16.10
C GLY A 409 -36.95 -16.58 -15.97
N LEU A 410 -36.32 -15.50 -16.46
CA LEU A 410 -36.89 -14.16 -16.58
C LEU A 410 -37.50 -13.96 -17.97
N ASP A 411 -38.63 -13.26 -18.01
CA ASP A 411 -39.23 -12.78 -19.25
C ASP A 411 -38.57 -11.46 -19.66
N ALA A 412 -37.91 -11.44 -20.82
CA ALA A 412 -37.19 -10.26 -21.30
C ALA A 412 -38.12 -9.04 -21.47
N GLY A 413 -39.36 -9.23 -21.94
CA GLY A 413 -40.32 -8.14 -22.06
C GLY A 413 -40.69 -7.52 -20.71
N LYS A 414 -40.80 -8.33 -19.66
CA LYS A 414 -41.04 -7.84 -18.30
C LYS A 414 -39.83 -7.12 -17.71
N VAL A 415 -38.61 -7.57 -17.99
CA VAL A 415 -37.37 -6.85 -17.60
C VAL A 415 -37.31 -5.50 -18.31
N GLU A 416 -37.56 -5.48 -19.63
CA GLU A 416 -37.57 -4.26 -20.44
C GLU A 416 -38.64 -3.27 -19.95
N ALA A 417 -39.84 -3.76 -19.59
CA ALA A 417 -40.89 -2.94 -19.01
C ALA A 417 -40.50 -2.31 -17.64
N GLY A 418 -39.47 -2.81 -16.98
CA GLY A 418 -38.92 -2.25 -15.73
C GLY A 418 -37.77 -1.27 -15.94
N PHE A 419 -37.35 -1.00 -17.19
CA PHE A 419 -36.13 -0.26 -17.46
C PHE A 419 -36.17 1.20 -16.96
N GLU A 420 -37.30 1.90 -17.10
CA GLU A 420 -37.47 3.27 -16.57
C GLU A 420 -37.37 3.31 -15.04
N GLU A 421 -37.95 2.32 -14.35
CA GLU A 421 -37.78 2.16 -12.89
C GLU A 421 -36.31 1.89 -12.56
N GLY A 422 -35.65 1.05 -13.34
CA GLY A 422 -34.21 0.77 -13.25
C GLY A 422 -33.34 2.02 -13.37
N LYS A 423 -33.64 2.94 -14.28
CA LYS A 423 -32.91 4.22 -14.42
C LYS A 423 -33.08 5.11 -13.18
N ALA A 424 -34.29 5.19 -12.62
CA ALA A 424 -34.52 5.96 -11.40
C ALA A 424 -33.76 5.38 -10.20
N LEU A 425 -33.76 4.05 -10.07
CA LEU A 425 -32.96 3.33 -9.07
C LEU A 425 -31.47 3.58 -9.29
N LEU A 426 -30.99 3.53 -10.54
CA LEU A 426 -29.59 3.75 -10.87
C LEU A 426 -29.12 5.15 -10.52
N ALA A 427 -29.95 6.18 -10.75
CA ALA A 427 -29.60 7.55 -10.37
C ALA A 427 -29.45 7.70 -8.85
N ALA A 428 -30.33 7.05 -8.07
CA ALA A 428 -30.21 7.01 -6.61
C ALA A 428 -28.97 6.24 -6.16
N ASP A 429 -28.66 5.14 -6.84
CA ASP A 429 -27.51 4.30 -6.53
C ASP A 429 -26.16 5.01 -6.84
N PHE A 430 -26.08 5.70 -7.98
CA PHE A 430 -24.94 6.58 -8.32
C PHE A 430 -24.77 7.72 -7.31
N ALA A 431 -25.85 8.27 -6.77
CA ALA A 431 -25.74 9.26 -5.70
C ALA A 431 -25.14 8.67 -4.42
N VAL A 432 -25.47 7.42 -4.07
CA VAL A 432 -24.87 6.71 -2.93
C VAL A 432 -23.38 6.46 -3.17
N THR A 433 -23.00 5.94 -4.33
CA THR A 433 -21.60 5.64 -4.64
C THR A 433 -20.74 6.91 -4.73
N GLY A 434 -21.30 7.97 -5.31
CA GLY A 434 -20.70 9.31 -5.35
C GLY A 434 -20.53 9.95 -3.97
N ALA A 435 -21.55 9.90 -3.11
CA ALA A 435 -21.46 10.41 -1.74
C ALA A 435 -20.41 9.67 -0.92
N LEU A 436 -20.27 8.36 -1.15
CA LEU A 436 -19.24 7.56 -0.55
C LEU A 436 -17.86 7.81 -1.17
N GLY A 437 -17.73 8.47 -2.32
CA GLY A 437 -16.45 8.67 -3.01
C GLY A 437 -15.85 7.38 -3.57
N ILE A 438 -16.69 6.41 -3.93
CA ILE A 438 -16.25 5.12 -4.47
C ILE A 438 -16.24 5.19 -5.99
N THR A 439 -15.05 5.04 -6.58
CA THR A 439 -14.83 5.18 -8.03
C THR A 439 -14.16 3.97 -8.67
N THR A 440 -13.81 2.95 -7.88
CA THR A 440 -13.04 1.77 -8.34
C THR A 440 -13.83 0.48 -8.13
N SER A 441 -13.85 -0.39 -9.14
CA SER A 441 -14.51 -1.69 -9.12
C SER A 441 -13.49 -2.85 -9.07
N PRO A 442 -13.71 -3.90 -8.26
CA PRO A 442 -14.70 -3.98 -7.19
C PRO A 442 -14.20 -3.27 -5.93
N THR A 443 -15.11 -2.59 -5.24
CA THR A 443 -14.90 -2.10 -3.87
C THR A 443 -15.91 -2.77 -2.96
N PHE A 444 -15.52 -3.07 -1.71
CA PHE A 444 -16.40 -3.63 -0.71
C PHE A 444 -16.51 -2.70 0.49
N VAL A 445 -17.72 -2.62 1.06
CA VAL A 445 -17.94 -2.08 2.40
C VAL A 445 -18.58 -3.16 3.27
N VAL A 446 -17.83 -3.64 4.26
CA VAL A 446 -18.28 -4.67 5.21
C VAL A 446 -18.82 -4.01 6.46
N ASN A 447 -19.93 -4.52 6.97
CA ASN A 447 -20.64 -4.01 8.15
C ASN A 447 -21.01 -2.51 8.05
N GLY A 448 -21.15 -1.98 6.82
CA GLY A 448 -21.44 -0.57 6.54
C GLY A 448 -20.28 0.41 6.81
N ARG A 449 -19.10 -0.06 7.24
CA ARG A 449 -17.98 0.80 7.64
C ARG A 449 -16.63 0.41 7.06
N GLU A 450 -16.29 -0.87 7.06
CA GLU A 450 -14.97 -1.35 6.67
C GLU A 450 -14.82 -1.29 5.15
N PHE A 451 -13.96 -0.43 4.65
CA PHE A 451 -13.73 -0.23 3.22
C PHE A 451 -12.53 -1.05 2.75
N MET A 452 -12.66 -1.71 1.61
CA MET A 452 -11.54 -2.37 0.94
C MET A 452 -11.71 -2.44 -0.58
N VAL A 453 -10.60 -2.37 -1.32
CA VAL A 453 -10.58 -2.44 -2.78
C VAL A 453 -10.07 -3.82 -3.22
N GLY A 454 -10.83 -4.49 -4.08
CA GLY A 454 -10.43 -5.76 -4.67
C GLY A 454 -10.74 -6.99 -3.81
N LEU A 455 -11.07 -8.11 -4.47
CA LEU A 455 -11.42 -9.37 -3.81
C LEU A 455 -10.28 -9.90 -2.93
N GLY A 456 -9.03 -9.68 -3.35
CA GLY A 456 -7.84 -10.07 -2.59
C GLY A 456 -7.72 -9.36 -1.23
N GLU A 457 -8.33 -8.19 -1.05
CA GLU A 457 -8.40 -7.56 0.27
C GLU A 457 -9.57 -8.11 1.09
N LEU A 458 -10.71 -8.40 0.46
CA LEU A 458 -11.87 -8.97 1.17
C LEU A 458 -11.55 -10.32 1.82
N ILE A 459 -10.85 -11.22 1.13
CA ILE A 459 -10.52 -12.55 1.68
C ILE A 459 -9.56 -12.52 2.88
N LYS A 460 -8.90 -11.37 3.13
CA LYS A 460 -8.06 -11.16 4.32
C LYS A 460 -8.88 -10.70 5.53
N THR A 461 -10.17 -10.42 5.35
CA THR A 461 -11.07 -9.98 6.41
C THR A 461 -11.61 -11.21 7.15
N PRO A 462 -11.59 -11.22 8.50
CA PRO A 462 -12.09 -12.33 9.29
C PRO A 462 -13.50 -12.78 8.89
N GLY A 463 -13.67 -14.08 8.64
CA GLY A 463 -14.93 -14.69 8.22
C GLY A 463 -15.14 -14.78 6.71
N PHE A 464 -14.25 -14.18 5.90
CA PHE A 464 -14.35 -14.18 4.43
C PHE A 464 -13.21 -14.94 3.75
N GLU A 465 -12.37 -15.66 4.52
CA GLU A 465 -11.17 -16.36 4.03
C GLU A 465 -11.51 -17.51 3.09
N LYS A 466 -12.74 -18.03 3.15
CA LYS A 466 -13.22 -19.16 2.36
C LYS A 466 -13.81 -18.75 1.01
N ILE A 467 -13.85 -17.45 0.68
CA ILE A 467 -14.30 -17.01 -0.64
C ILE A 467 -13.27 -17.45 -1.68
N PRO A 468 -13.68 -18.06 -2.80
CA PRO A 468 -12.76 -18.51 -3.84
C PRO A 468 -11.90 -17.35 -4.38
N PRO A 469 -10.59 -17.56 -4.60
CA PRO A 469 -9.74 -16.53 -5.21
C PRO A 469 -10.12 -16.31 -6.69
N PRO A 470 -9.81 -15.12 -7.27
CA PRO A 470 -10.10 -14.84 -8.67
C PRO A 470 -9.48 -15.90 -9.59
N GLY A 471 -10.31 -16.59 -10.38
CA GLY A 471 -9.85 -17.56 -11.39
C GLY A 471 -9.75 -19.02 -10.94
N GLN A 472 -10.10 -19.37 -9.71
CA GLN A 472 -10.40 -20.76 -9.37
C GLN A 472 -11.91 -21.00 -9.55
N ALA A 473 -12.29 -21.78 -10.57
CA ALA A 473 -13.59 -22.43 -10.55
C ALA A 473 -13.69 -23.20 -9.23
N GLY A 474 -14.66 -22.84 -8.38
CA GLY A 474 -14.86 -23.46 -7.09
C GLY A 474 -14.79 -24.99 -7.24
N ALA A 475 -13.87 -25.61 -6.50
CA ALA A 475 -13.72 -27.05 -6.49
C ALA A 475 -15.04 -27.71 -6.04
N GLY A 476 -15.77 -28.24 -7.01
CA GLY A 476 -16.59 -29.45 -6.90
C GLY A 476 -17.83 -29.42 -6.00
N CYS A 477 -18.99 -29.57 -6.62
CA CYS A 477 -19.92 -30.65 -6.27
C CYS A 477 -20.59 -31.16 -7.57
N ALA A 478 -19.85 -31.99 -8.31
CA ALA A 478 -20.45 -32.95 -9.22
C ALA A 478 -20.75 -34.23 -8.42
N LYS A 479 -22.00 -34.68 -8.48
CA LYS A 479 -22.33 -36.11 -8.35
C LYS A 479 -22.26 -36.73 -9.74
#